data_AF-A0A9D1III2-F1
#
_entry.id   AF-A0A9D1III2-F1
#
_cell.length_a   1.000
_cell.length_b   1.000
_cell.length_c   1.000
_cell.angle_alpha   90.00
_cell.angle_beta   90.00
_cell.angle_gamma   90.00
#
_symmetry.space_group_name_H-M   'P 1'
#
loop_
_entity.id
_entity.type
_entity.pdbx_description
1 polymer ?
#
loop_
_entity_poly.entity_id
_entity_poly.type
_entity_poly.pdbx_seq_one_letter_code
_entity_poly.pdbx_strand_id
1 'polypeptide(L)'
;MKKIVLILIACLFVLPASGDDFEYYMRQAEGYQREAEYYNRQAEGYDKEADYYARQAQSHLKEAAYYLRRGDSDRAKTYQSRAEDARDREESYRDRAKDARDRARSYLRKAADAMEKAQ
;
A
#
# COMPACT_ATOMS: atom_id res chain seq x y z
N MET A 1 -12.66 3.94 8.91
CA MET A 1 -11.67 2.89 9.29
C MET A 1 -12.08 2.05 10.50
N LYS A 2 -12.88 2.57 11.46
CA LYS A 2 -13.35 1.77 12.62
C LYS A 2 -14.44 0.72 12.29
N LYS A 3 -15.16 0.87 11.17
CA LYS A 3 -16.26 -0.05 10.79
C LYS A 3 -15.80 -1.33 10.09
N ILE A 4 -14.62 -1.34 9.46
CA ILE A 4 -14.08 -2.52 8.77
C ILE A 4 -13.52 -3.53 9.79
N VAL A 5 -12.93 -3.02 10.88
CA VAL A 5 -12.41 -3.84 11.99
C VAL A 5 -13.52 -4.54 12.78
N LEU A 6 -14.72 -3.96 12.84
CA LEU A 6 -15.86 -4.55 13.57
C LEU A 6 -16.48 -5.76 12.86
N ILE A 7 -16.33 -5.87 11.53
CA ILE A 7 -16.84 -7.03 10.77
C ILE A 7 -15.95 -8.27 10.98
N LEU A 8 -14.67 -8.07 11.31
CA LEU A 8 -13.72 -9.16 11.61
C LEU A 8 -14.01 -9.89 12.93
N ILE A 9 -14.78 -9.30 13.85
CA ILE A 9 -15.01 -9.87 15.20
C ILE A 9 -16.40 -10.53 15.32
N ALA A 10 -17.33 -10.26 14.40
CA ALA A 10 -18.73 -10.68 14.53
C ALA A 10 -19.03 -12.13 14.09
N CYS A 11 -18.10 -12.85 13.44
CA CYS A 11 -18.33 -14.23 12.99
C CYS A 11 -17.81 -15.31 13.96
N LEU A 12 -17.45 -14.96 15.19
CA LEU A 12 -16.79 -15.85 16.16
C LEU A 12 -17.73 -16.81 16.93
N PHE A 13 -18.99 -17.01 16.50
CA PHE A 13 -19.96 -17.82 17.24
C PHE A 13 -20.85 -18.72 16.35
N VAL A 14 -20.24 -19.52 15.48
CA VAL A 14 -20.88 -20.76 15.01
C VAL A 14 -19.82 -21.87 15.10
N LEU A 15 -19.98 -22.76 16.08
CA LEU A 15 -19.19 -24.00 16.19
C LEU A 15 -19.74 -25.02 15.18
N PRO A 16 -18.95 -25.51 14.21
CA PRO A 16 -19.15 -26.84 13.68
C PRO A 16 -18.27 -27.84 14.45
N ALA A 17 -18.75 -29.07 14.54
CA ALA A 17 -18.07 -30.18 15.19
C ALA A 17 -16.68 -30.40 14.58
N SER A 18 -15.68 -30.54 15.44
CA SER A 18 -14.26 -30.70 15.16
C SER A 18 -13.98 -31.89 14.24
N GLY A 19 -13.62 -31.60 12.99
CA GLY A 19 -12.84 -32.47 12.11
C GLY A 19 -11.50 -31.81 11.80
N ASP A 20 -10.45 -32.62 11.60
CA ASP A 20 -9.08 -32.15 11.27
C ASP A 20 -9.06 -31.13 10.11
N ASP A 21 -10.02 -31.23 9.19
CA ASP A 21 -10.21 -30.32 8.06
C ASP A 21 -10.62 -28.90 8.47
N PHE A 22 -11.45 -28.74 9.51
CA PHE A 22 -11.86 -27.42 10.02
C PHE A 22 -10.66 -26.64 10.54
N GLU A 23 -9.87 -27.27 11.41
CA GLU A 23 -8.67 -26.65 12.00
C GLU A 23 -7.63 -26.34 10.92
N TYR A 24 -7.49 -27.21 9.93
CA TYR A 24 -6.61 -26.99 8.78
C TYR A 24 -6.98 -25.73 8.00
N TYR A 25 -8.24 -25.60 7.57
CA TYR A 25 -8.69 -24.44 6.78
C TYR A 25 -8.67 -23.15 7.58
N MET A 26 -8.96 -23.20 8.88
CA MET A 26 -8.81 -22.04 9.78
C MET A 26 -7.36 -21.56 9.88
N ARG A 27 -6.40 -22.48 10.07
CA ARG A 27 -4.97 -22.12 10.09
C ARG A 27 -4.50 -21.54 8.76
N GLN A 28 -5.02 -22.05 7.62
CA GLN A 28 -4.74 -21.46 6.31
C GLN A 28 -5.28 -20.04 6.18
N ALA A 29 -6.52 -19.81 6.59
CA ALA A 29 -7.14 -18.48 6.56
C ALA A 29 -6.35 -17.46 7.38
N GLU A 30 -5.92 -17.84 8.59
CA GLU A 30 -5.07 -16.99 9.43
C GLU A 30 -3.71 -16.69 8.79
N GLY A 31 -3.09 -17.67 8.12
CA GLY A 31 -1.88 -17.46 7.33
C GLY A 31 -2.09 -16.36 6.31
N TYR A 32 -3.08 -16.56 5.43
CA TYR A 32 -3.44 -15.60 4.39
C TYR A 32 -3.76 -14.21 4.93
N GLN A 33 -4.41 -14.09 6.09
CA GLN A 33 -4.61 -12.80 6.74
C GLN A 33 -3.29 -12.13 7.13
N ARG A 34 -2.33 -12.87 7.72
CA ARG A 34 -1.00 -12.32 8.05
C ARG A 34 -0.23 -11.88 6.81
N GLU A 35 -0.30 -12.62 5.71
CA GLU A 35 0.32 -12.20 4.45
C GLU A 35 -0.35 -10.94 3.88
N ALA A 36 -1.67 -10.85 3.94
CA ALA A 36 -2.39 -9.66 3.52
C ALA A 36 -1.98 -8.42 4.34
N GLU A 37 -1.88 -8.56 5.65
CA GLU A 37 -1.41 -7.49 6.54
C GLU A 37 0.01 -7.05 6.20
N TYR A 38 0.91 -7.99 5.94
CA TYR A 38 2.28 -7.69 5.53
C TYR A 38 2.30 -6.81 4.28
N TYR A 39 1.56 -7.19 3.23
CA TYR A 39 1.52 -6.42 2.00
C TYR A 39 0.81 -5.07 2.16
N ASN A 40 -0.19 -4.97 3.05
CA ASN A 40 -0.80 -3.67 3.39
C ASN A 40 0.22 -2.73 4.05
N ARG A 41 1.00 -3.22 5.02
CA ARG A 41 2.09 -2.43 5.63
C ARG A 41 3.13 -2.00 4.59
N GLN A 42 3.45 -2.88 3.65
CA GLN A 42 4.37 -2.55 2.56
C GLN A 42 3.79 -1.46 1.65
N ALA A 43 2.50 -1.51 1.32
CA ALA A 43 1.83 -0.47 0.55
C ALA A 43 1.86 0.89 1.26
N GLU A 44 1.58 0.92 2.56
CA GLU A 44 1.66 2.15 3.37
C GLU A 44 3.10 2.72 3.40
N GLY A 45 4.11 1.85 3.44
CA GLY A 45 5.51 2.26 3.32
C GLY A 45 5.79 2.93 1.98
N TYR A 46 5.32 2.35 0.88
CA TYR A 46 5.48 2.93 -0.44
C TYR A 46 4.70 4.24 -0.63
N ASP A 47 3.51 4.39 -0.05
CA ASP A 47 2.78 5.66 -0.08
C ASP A 47 3.57 6.78 0.61
N LYS A 48 4.20 6.49 1.76
CA LYS A 48 5.04 7.46 2.48
C LYS A 48 6.23 7.93 1.62
N GLU A 49 6.86 7.00 0.90
CA GLU A 49 7.93 7.33 -0.04
C GLU A 49 7.42 8.16 -1.22
N ALA A 50 6.27 7.80 -1.81
CA ALA A 50 5.66 8.60 -2.86
C ALA A 50 5.36 10.04 -2.38
N ASP A 51 4.79 10.20 -1.19
CA ASP A 51 4.52 11.51 -0.59
C ASP A 51 5.79 12.31 -0.26
N TYR A 52 6.89 11.63 0.08
CA TYR A 52 8.20 12.25 0.23
C TYR A 52 8.68 12.84 -1.11
N TYR A 53 8.66 12.04 -2.17
CA TYR A 53 9.11 12.48 -3.49
C TYR A 53 8.20 13.53 -4.11
N ALA A 54 6.89 13.47 -3.88
CA ALA A 54 5.95 14.52 -4.28
C ALA A 54 6.31 15.87 -3.64
N ARG A 55 6.70 15.88 -2.36
CA ARG A 55 7.17 17.09 -1.66
C ARG A 55 8.50 17.59 -2.19
N GLN A 56 9.44 16.69 -2.49
CA GLN A 56 10.72 17.03 -3.12
C GLN A 56 10.50 17.69 -4.49
N ALA A 57 9.65 17.12 -5.34
CA ALA A 57 9.31 17.69 -6.65
C ALA A 57 8.76 19.11 -6.51
N GLN A 58 7.82 19.34 -5.59
CA GLN A 58 7.30 20.68 -5.31
C GLN A 58 8.38 21.66 -4.82
N SER A 59 9.31 21.19 -3.97
CA SER A 59 10.42 22.02 -3.50
C SER A 59 11.33 22.44 -4.66
N HIS A 60 11.67 21.50 -5.54
CA HIS A 60 12.48 21.79 -6.73
C HIS A 60 11.77 22.74 -7.69
N LEU A 61 10.46 22.61 -7.89
CA LEU A 61 9.70 23.59 -8.70
C LEU A 61 9.72 25.01 -8.10
N LYS A 62 9.70 25.14 -6.77
CA LYS A 62 9.85 26.44 -6.10
C LYS A 62 11.22 27.05 -6.35
N GLU A 63 12.29 26.26 -6.25
CA GLU A 63 13.66 26.68 -6.56
C GLU A 63 13.79 27.08 -8.04
N ALA A 64 13.25 26.29 -8.96
CA ALA A 64 13.24 26.61 -10.38
C ALA A 64 12.58 27.97 -10.65
N ALA A 65 11.40 28.20 -10.06
CA ALA A 65 10.69 29.48 -10.19
C ALA A 65 11.49 30.65 -9.57
N TYR A 66 12.19 30.41 -8.45
CA TYR A 66 13.05 31.40 -7.82
C TYR A 66 14.21 31.82 -8.72
N TYR A 67 14.94 30.88 -9.30
CA TYR A 67 16.06 31.18 -10.19
C TYR A 67 15.61 31.81 -11.51
N LEU A 68 14.47 31.37 -12.04
CA LEU A 68 13.89 31.97 -13.25
C LEU A 68 13.58 33.46 -13.05
N ARG A 69 13.01 33.84 -11.89
CA ARG A 69 12.75 35.26 -11.55
C ARG A 69 14.01 36.11 -11.42
N ARG A 70 15.17 35.49 -11.19
CA ARG A 70 16.47 36.16 -11.10
C ARG A 70 17.24 36.17 -12.42
N GLY A 71 16.65 35.65 -13.49
CA GLY A 71 17.29 35.54 -14.80
C GLY A 71 18.29 34.39 -14.93
N ASP A 72 18.39 33.52 -13.92
CA ASP A 72 19.28 32.35 -13.95
C ASP A 72 18.54 31.14 -14.55
N SER A 73 18.47 31.12 -15.88
CA SER A 73 17.78 30.09 -16.65
C SER A 73 18.42 28.71 -16.49
N ASP A 74 19.75 28.63 -16.38
CA ASP A 74 20.47 27.36 -16.29
C ASP A 74 20.20 26.67 -14.96
N ARG A 75 20.19 27.42 -13.85
CA ARG A 75 19.77 26.86 -12.56
C ARG A 75 18.28 26.53 -12.55
N ALA A 76 17.44 27.35 -13.16
CA ALA A 76 16.02 27.06 -13.24
C ALA A 76 15.75 25.71 -13.93
N LYS A 77 16.39 25.46 -15.07
CA LYS A 77 16.33 24.17 -15.78
C LYS A 77 16.84 23.01 -14.93
N THR A 78 17.97 23.20 -14.24
CA THR A 78 18.52 22.18 -13.34
C THR A 78 17.50 21.74 -12.28
N TYR A 79 16.81 22.70 -11.68
CA TYR A 79 15.77 22.39 -10.68
C TYR A 79 14.48 21.83 -11.31
N GLN A 80 14.14 22.21 -12.55
CA GLN A 80 13.05 21.55 -13.28
C GLN A 80 13.33 20.08 -13.50
N SER A 81 14.52 19.72 -13.99
CA SER A 81 14.90 18.31 -14.19
C SER A 81 14.89 17.53 -12.87
N ARG A 82 15.37 18.12 -11.76
CA ARG A 82 15.28 17.48 -10.43
C ARG A 82 13.83 17.28 -9.97
N ALA A 83 12.93 18.20 -10.33
CA ALA A 83 11.53 18.04 -10.02
C ALA A 83 10.90 16.89 -10.82
N GLU A 84 11.25 16.75 -12.09
CA GLU A 84 10.85 15.63 -12.96
C GLU A 84 11.37 14.30 -12.40
N ASP A 85 12.65 14.20 -12.08
CA ASP A 85 13.24 13.00 -11.47
C ASP A 85 12.51 12.59 -10.17
N ALA A 86 12.12 13.58 -9.36
CA ALA A 86 11.36 13.33 -8.14
C ALA A 86 9.92 12.88 -8.45
N ARG A 87 9.28 13.39 -9.51
CA ARG A 87 7.97 12.91 -9.96
C ARG A 87 8.01 11.48 -10.46
N ASP A 88 9.01 11.12 -11.24
CA ASP A 88 9.18 9.75 -11.74
C ASP A 88 9.35 8.76 -10.58
N ARG A 89 10.08 9.17 -9.54
CA ARG A 89 10.20 8.37 -8.30
C ARG A 89 8.88 8.29 -7.55
N GLU A 90 8.14 9.41 -7.38
CA GLU A 90 6.79 9.39 -6.79
C GLU A 90 5.91 8.36 -7.48
N GLU A 91 5.83 8.42 -8.82
CA GLU A 91 5.00 7.53 -9.62
C GLU A 91 5.41 6.06 -9.42
N SER A 92 6.71 5.77 -9.49
CA SER A 92 7.22 4.42 -9.24
C SER A 92 6.82 3.87 -7.87
N TYR A 93 6.86 4.71 -6.82
CA TYR A 93 6.43 4.29 -5.49
C TYR A 93 4.91 4.10 -5.40
N ARG A 94 4.11 4.93 -6.08
CA ARG A 94 2.65 4.72 -6.15
C ARG A 94 2.28 3.41 -6.83
N ASP A 95 2.98 3.05 -7.89
CA ASP A 95 2.76 1.78 -8.59
C ASP A 95 3.09 0.60 -7.66
N ARG A 96 4.22 0.66 -6.96
CA ARG A 96 4.58 -0.37 -5.97
C ARG A 96 3.56 -0.46 -4.83
N ALA A 97 3.03 0.69 -4.38
CA ALA A 97 1.98 0.71 -3.37
C ALA A 97 0.70 0.04 -3.89
N LYS A 98 0.31 0.29 -5.14
CA LYS A 98 -0.83 -0.36 -5.79
C LYS A 98 -0.62 -1.87 -5.90
N ASP A 99 0.54 -2.31 -6.39
CA ASP A 99 0.87 -3.73 -6.53
C ASP A 99 0.83 -4.46 -5.17
N ALA A 100 1.36 -3.82 -4.13
CA ALA A 100 1.31 -4.35 -2.77
C ALA A 100 -0.15 -4.49 -2.28
N ARG A 101 -1.02 -3.50 -2.51
CA ARG A 101 -2.44 -3.60 -2.16
C ARG A 101 -3.15 -4.70 -2.94
N ASP A 102 -2.83 -4.89 -4.21
CA ASP A 102 -3.43 -5.93 -5.03
C ASP A 102 -3.00 -7.34 -4.57
N ARG A 103 -1.74 -7.49 -4.13
CA ARG A 103 -1.29 -8.71 -3.43
C ARG A 103 -2.04 -8.92 -2.12
N ALA A 104 -2.18 -7.89 -1.29
CA ALA A 104 -2.93 -7.98 -0.05
C ALA A 104 -4.38 -8.44 -0.28
N ARG A 105 -5.06 -7.86 -1.28
CA ARG A 105 -6.42 -8.27 -1.68
C ARG A 105 -6.48 -9.72 -2.15
N SER A 106 -5.49 -10.17 -2.91
CA SER A 106 -5.40 -11.57 -3.34
C SER A 106 -5.32 -12.52 -2.15
N TYR A 107 -4.50 -12.20 -1.14
CA TYR A 107 -4.43 -12.99 0.09
C TYR A 107 -5.72 -12.93 0.91
N LEU A 108 -6.39 -11.77 1.00
CA LEU A 108 -7.69 -11.68 1.66
C LEU A 108 -8.77 -12.55 0.98
N ARG A 109 -8.73 -12.65 -0.36
CA ARG A 109 -9.62 -13.58 -1.08
C ARG A 109 -9.32 -15.03 -0.72
N LYS A 110 -8.05 -15.43 -0.73
CA LYS A 110 -7.65 -16.77 -0.30
C LYS A 110 -8.04 -17.08 1.14
N ALA A 111 -7.94 -16.09 2.03
CA ALA A 111 -8.41 -16.23 3.41
C ALA A 111 -9.92 -16.49 3.46
N ALA A 112 -10.71 -15.72 2.70
CA ALA A 112 -12.16 -15.91 2.62
C ALA A 112 -12.53 -17.29 2.05
N ASP A 113 -11.87 -17.72 0.97
CA ASP A 113 -12.09 -19.04 0.37
C ASP A 113 -11.76 -20.19 1.34
N ALA A 114 -10.70 -20.03 2.15
CA ALA A 114 -10.36 -20.99 3.18
C ALA A 114 -11.40 -21.01 4.32
N MET A 115 -11.90 -19.85 4.74
CA MET A 115 -12.97 -19.76 5.74
C MET A 115 -14.28 -20.38 5.24
N GLU A 116 -14.62 -20.24 3.95
CA GLU A 116 -15.79 -20.88 3.35
C GLU A 116 -15.69 -22.41 3.37
N LYS A 117 -14.49 -22.96 3.13
CA LYS A 117 -14.24 -24.41 3.22
C LYS A 117 -14.24 -24.96 4.65
N ALA A 118 -14.15 -24.09 5.64
CA ALA A 118 -14.26 -24.45 7.05
C ALA A 118 -15.73 -24.43 7.54
N GLN A 119 -16.72 -24.13 6.69
CA GLN A 119 -18.15 -24.17 7.05
C GLN A 119 -18.78 -25.51 6.68
#